data_AF-A0A1H8EF51-F1
#
_entry.id   AF-A0A1H8EF51-F1
#
_cell.length_a   1.000
_cell.length_b   1.000
_cell.length_c   1.000
_cell.angle_alpha   90.00
_cell.angle_beta   90.00
_cell.angle_gamma   90.00
#
_symmetry.space_group_name_H-M   'P 1'
#
loop_
_entity.id
_entity.type
_entity.pdbx_description
1 polymer ?
#
loop_
_entity_poly.entity_id
_entity_poly.type
_entity_poly.pdbx_seq_one_letter_code
_entity_poly.pdbx_strand_id
1 'polypeptide(L)'
;MFQKTLKVMKTLKNHMILFDAECPMCRVYTHAFVKTGMLDHNGRSSYQEETHAGTCPVYDRQRAVNEIALINLESGEVTYGVKSLFKIIANTWPVFAPLFAFKPFIWLMSKVYAFISYNRRVIIPAAETGFEYQPTFKLHYRLLYLLFTWFCTGFILTAYAHLLVGVVPLGNPYREYLICGGQVLFQGAAICSFDRRNLWTYLGNMMTISFAGSLLLLIGLGMSHLFQLSPVVYTLYFMAVAGLMFLEHIRRTKLLGLGWVLTVTWVTYRIVLLLLILNLN
;
A
#
# COMPACT_ATOMS: atom_id res chain seq x y z
N MET A 1 22.71 -33.25 6.09
CA MET A 1 23.30 -31.91 6.36
C MET A 1 22.26 -30.77 6.32
N PHE A 2 20.96 -31.04 6.27
CA PHE A 2 19.88 -30.02 6.20
C PHE A 2 19.15 -29.77 7.54
N GLN A 3 19.55 -30.45 8.62
CA GLN A 3 18.81 -30.48 9.89
C GLN A 3 19.47 -29.65 11.01
N LYS A 4 20.62 -29.01 10.76
CA LYS A 4 21.39 -28.22 11.75
C LYS A 4 21.18 -26.71 11.67
N THR A 5 20.32 -26.22 10.78
CA THR A 5 20.07 -24.77 10.56
C THR A 5 18.71 -24.28 11.06
N LEU A 6 17.95 -25.11 11.80
CA LEU A 6 16.86 -24.63 12.66
C LEU A 6 17.46 -24.12 13.97
N LYS A 7 18.28 -23.07 13.84
CA LYS A 7 18.84 -22.31 14.95
C LYS A 7 17.64 -21.58 15.59
N VAL A 8 17.23 -22.08 16.76
CA VAL A 8 16.22 -21.58 17.69
C VAL A 8 15.77 -20.15 17.39
N MET A 9 14.50 -19.97 17.01
CA MET A 9 13.88 -18.64 16.93
C MET A 9 14.03 -17.96 18.29
N LYS A 10 14.69 -16.80 18.32
CA LYS A 10 14.89 -16.03 19.56
C LYS A 10 13.88 -14.89 19.64
N THR A 11 13.13 -14.85 20.73
CA THR A 11 12.29 -13.70 21.07
C THR A 11 13.17 -12.51 21.48
N LEU A 12 12.86 -11.33 20.95
CA LEU A 12 13.51 -10.09 21.38
C LEU A 12 12.81 -9.60 22.64
N LYS A 13 13.44 -9.87 23.79
CA LYS A 13 12.89 -9.52 25.11
C LYS A 13 13.09 -8.06 25.46
N ASN A 14 12.26 -7.53 26.36
CA ASN A 14 12.39 -6.18 26.93
C ASN A 14 12.42 -5.08 25.87
N HIS A 15 11.71 -5.30 24.77
CA HIS A 15 11.53 -4.32 23.72
C HIS A 15 10.04 -4.10 23.47
N MET A 16 9.66 -2.84 23.27
CA MET A 16 8.30 -2.44 22.92
C MET A 16 8.28 -1.75 21.57
N ILE A 17 7.54 -2.32 20.63
CA ILE A 17 7.24 -1.65 19.36
C ILE A 17 6.00 -0.78 19.52
N LEU A 18 6.18 0.51 19.33
CA LEU A 18 5.08 1.46 19.33
C LEU A 18 4.49 1.53 17.93
N PHE A 19 3.17 1.43 17.74
CA PHE A 19 2.53 1.45 16.42
C PHE A 19 1.30 2.37 16.37
N ASP A 20 0.88 2.72 15.16
CA ASP A 20 -0.28 3.60 14.92
C ASP A 20 -1.57 2.76 14.95
N ALA A 21 -2.44 3.00 15.96
CA ALA A 21 -3.72 2.30 16.10
C ALA A 21 -4.66 2.54 14.92
N GLU A 22 -4.58 3.70 14.27
CA GLU A 22 -5.39 4.02 13.10
C GLU A 22 -4.84 3.33 11.84
N CYS A 23 -3.61 2.83 11.82
CA CYS A 23 -3.01 2.18 10.66
C CYS A 23 -3.27 0.66 10.67
N PRO A 24 -4.17 0.12 9.83
CA PRO A 24 -4.50 -1.31 9.89
C PRO A 24 -3.30 -2.18 9.49
N MET A 25 -2.48 -1.72 8.53
CA MET A 25 -1.22 -2.37 8.18
C MET A 25 -0.31 -2.50 9.40
N CYS A 26 -0.14 -1.40 10.14
CA CYS A 26 0.70 -1.32 11.34
C CYS A 26 0.21 -2.28 12.42
N ARG A 27 -1.11 -2.35 12.63
CA ARG A 27 -1.72 -3.29 13.58
C ARG A 27 -1.44 -4.75 13.22
N VAL A 28 -1.54 -5.10 11.94
CA VAL A 28 -1.39 -6.48 11.47
C VAL A 28 0.06 -6.96 11.60
N TYR A 29 1.05 -6.24 11.08
CA TYR A 29 2.43 -6.75 11.12
C TYR A 29 3.01 -6.75 12.55
N THR A 30 2.66 -5.76 13.38
CA THR A 30 3.10 -5.77 14.79
C THR A 30 2.40 -6.86 15.59
N HIS A 31 1.16 -7.24 15.23
CA HIS A 31 0.50 -8.40 15.82
C HIS A 31 1.23 -9.68 15.45
N ALA A 32 1.65 -9.80 14.19
CA ALA A 32 2.40 -10.95 13.73
C ALA A 32 3.68 -11.13 14.53
N PHE A 33 4.45 -10.05 14.80
CA PHE A 33 5.68 -10.14 15.60
C PHE A 33 5.46 -10.73 17.01
N VAL A 34 4.37 -10.35 17.69
CA VAL A 34 4.05 -10.93 18.99
C VAL A 34 3.55 -12.37 18.84
N LYS A 35 2.63 -12.61 17.89
CA LYS A 35 2.02 -13.92 17.67
C LYS A 35 3.03 -15.00 17.26
N THR A 36 4.07 -14.63 16.51
CA THR A 36 5.13 -15.56 16.09
C THR A 36 6.28 -15.66 17.10
N GLY A 37 6.20 -14.96 18.23
CA GLY A 37 7.24 -14.97 19.27
C GLY A 37 8.51 -14.22 18.90
N MET A 38 8.45 -13.31 17.90
CA MET A 38 9.56 -12.39 17.58
C MET A 38 9.72 -11.29 18.63
N LEU A 39 8.61 -10.87 19.23
CA LEU A 39 8.51 -9.96 20.37
C LEU A 39 7.77 -10.64 21.52
N ASP A 40 7.97 -10.14 22.74
CA ASP A 40 7.21 -10.58 23.92
C ASP A 40 5.70 -10.31 23.78
N HIS A 41 4.87 -10.98 24.58
CA HIS A 41 3.42 -10.77 24.60
C HIS A 41 3.00 -9.32 24.81
N ASN A 42 3.75 -8.59 25.65
CA ASN A 42 3.57 -7.16 25.91
C ASN A 42 4.51 -6.28 25.06
N GLY A 43 5.15 -6.84 24.05
CA GLY A 43 6.18 -6.19 23.24
C GLY A 43 5.63 -5.22 22.18
N ARG A 44 4.34 -4.86 22.24
CA ARG A 44 3.74 -3.85 21.35
C ARG A 44 2.77 -2.96 22.11
N SER A 45 2.71 -1.68 21.75
CA SER A 45 1.69 -0.75 22.25
C SER A 45 1.35 0.31 21.19
N SER A 46 0.17 0.94 21.30
CA SER A 46 -0.22 1.99 20.37
C SER A 46 0.21 3.38 20.85
N TYR A 47 0.62 4.28 19.95
CA TYR A 47 0.99 5.64 20.36
C TYR A 47 -0.17 6.41 21.01
N GLN A 48 -1.41 6.04 20.66
CA GLN A 48 -2.63 6.65 21.15
C GLN A 48 -2.94 6.27 22.61
N GLU A 49 -2.68 5.03 23.00
CA GLU A 49 -2.92 4.54 24.36
C GLU A 49 -1.77 4.91 25.32
N GLU A 50 -0.55 5.09 24.80
CA GLU A 50 0.65 5.47 25.55
C GLU A 50 0.68 6.94 26.03
N THR A 51 -0.46 7.65 25.94
CA THR A 51 -0.62 8.99 26.54
C THR A 51 -0.63 8.92 28.08
N HIS A 52 -0.81 7.73 28.66
CA HIS A 52 -0.87 7.48 30.09
C HIS A 52 0.16 6.44 30.56
N ALA A 53 1.36 6.88 30.95
CA ALA A 53 2.13 6.41 32.11
C ALA A 53 3.59 6.86 31.98
N GLY A 54 4.18 7.34 33.08
CA GLY A 54 5.58 7.78 33.19
C GLY A 54 6.63 6.66 33.04
N THR A 55 6.40 5.69 32.14
CA THR A 55 7.18 4.47 31.97
C THR A 55 7.93 4.42 30.63
N CYS A 56 7.57 5.28 29.67
CA CYS A 56 8.23 5.32 28.36
C CYS A 56 9.37 6.36 28.32
N PRO A 57 10.59 6.01 27.85
CA PRO A 57 11.68 6.93 27.62
C PRO A 57 11.26 8.12 26.74
N VAL A 58 11.95 9.26 26.84
CA VAL A 58 11.74 10.39 25.93
C VAL A 58 12.03 9.94 24.50
N TYR A 59 10.98 9.84 23.67
CA TYR A 59 11.09 9.50 22.25
C TYR A 59 10.41 10.59 21.40
N ASP A 60 10.86 10.71 20.15
CA ASP A 60 10.27 11.66 19.21
C ASP A 60 8.94 11.09 18.69
N ARG A 61 7.83 11.59 19.24
CA ARG A 61 6.47 11.16 18.90
C ARG A 61 6.14 11.38 17.42
N GLN A 62 6.51 12.54 16.87
CA GLN A 62 6.24 12.84 15.46
C GLN A 62 7.03 11.93 14.54
N ARG A 63 8.29 11.65 14.89
CA ARG A 63 9.09 10.67 14.16
C ARG A 63 8.53 9.27 14.32
N ALA A 64 8.09 8.86 15.51
CA ALA A 64 7.51 7.54 15.75
C ALA A 64 6.27 7.28 14.87
N VAL A 65 5.46 8.30 14.64
CA VAL A 65 4.32 8.21 13.72
C VAL A 65 4.78 8.08 12.26
N ASN A 66 5.87 8.72 11.85
CA ASN A 66 6.41 8.60 10.48
C ASN A 66 7.25 7.33 10.27
N GLU A 67 7.95 6.88 11.30
CA GLU A 67 8.92 5.80 11.35
C GLU A 67 8.67 5.00 12.64
N ILE A 68 8.15 3.78 12.53
CA ILE A 68 7.77 2.98 13.69
C ILE A 68 8.90 2.89 14.72
N ALA A 69 8.59 3.17 15.99
CA ALA A 69 9.58 3.20 17.06
C ALA A 69 9.66 1.84 17.76
N LEU A 70 10.87 1.39 18.04
CA LEU A 70 11.15 0.23 18.88
C LEU A 70 12.05 0.66 20.02
N ILE A 71 11.50 0.56 21.23
CA ILE A 71 12.11 1.01 22.47
C ILE A 71 12.71 -0.20 23.19
N ASN A 72 13.97 -0.10 23.61
CA ASN A 72 14.53 -0.99 24.62
C ASN A 72 14.11 -0.48 26.01
N LEU A 73 13.36 -1.30 26.74
CA LEU A 73 12.78 -0.93 28.04
C LEU A 73 13.81 -0.90 29.18
N GLU A 74 14.97 -1.54 29.00
CA GLU A 74 16.05 -1.52 29.99
C GLU A 74 16.97 -0.30 29.82
N SER A 75 17.40 -0.03 28.57
CA SER A 75 18.37 1.04 28.30
C SER A 75 17.74 2.37 27.91
N GLY A 76 16.46 2.37 27.54
CA GLY A 76 15.78 3.53 26.96
C GLY A 76 16.17 3.83 25.50
N GLU A 77 17.00 2.99 24.86
CA GLU A 77 17.41 3.18 23.48
C GLU A 77 16.22 3.05 22.52
N VAL A 78 16.03 4.04 21.65
CA VAL A 78 14.96 4.04 20.64
C VAL A 78 15.53 3.87 19.25
N THR A 79 15.08 2.84 18.54
CA THR A 79 15.33 2.64 17.12
C THR A 79 14.08 2.98 16.31
N TYR A 80 14.26 3.47 15.07
CA TYR A 80 13.16 3.94 14.24
C TYR A 80 13.13 3.28 12.86
N GLY A 81 11.91 3.13 12.33
CA GLY A 81 11.64 2.75 10.94
C GLY A 81 12.17 1.36 10.58
N VAL A 82 12.83 1.25 9.43
CA VAL A 82 13.35 -0.03 8.94
C VAL A 82 14.37 -0.68 9.89
N LYS A 83 15.14 0.13 10.64
CA LYS A 83 16.12 -0.38 11.60
C LYS A 83 15.45 -1.11 12.76
N SER A 84 14.30 -0.61 13.21
CA SER A 84 13.46 -1.29 14.22
C SER A 84 13.04 -2.67 13.74
N LEU A 85 12.53 -2.74 12.51
CA LEU A 85 12.09 -4.00 11.90
C LEU A 85 13.26 -4.98 11.74
N PHE A 86 14.40 -4.49 11.27
CA PHE A 86 15.60 -5.29 11.13
C PHE A 86 16.13 -5.82 12.46
N LYS A 87 16.08 -5.03 13.54
CA LYS A 87 16.49 -5.47 14.88
C LYS A 87 15.65 -6.66 15.36
N ILE A 88 14.32 -6.59 15.19
CA ILE A 88 13.39 -7.68 15.54
C ILE A 88 13.66 -8.94 14.70
N ILE A 89 13.74 -8.78 13.38
CA ILE A 89 13.88 -9.91 12.45
C ILE A 89 15.27 -10.54 12.57
N ALA A 90 16.35 -9.77 12.69
CA ALA A 90 17.71 -10.30 12.89
C ALA A 90 17.85 -11.04 14.22
N ASN A 91 17.17 -10.59 15.28
CA ASN A 91 17.18 -11.31 16.55
C ASN A 91 16.53 -12.70 16.39
N THR A 92 15.36 -12.73 15.74
CA THR A 92 14.61 -13.97 15.53
C THR A 92 15.33 -14.92 14.58
N TRP A 93 15.85 -14.38 13.48
CA TRP A 93 16.54 -15.12 12.43
C TRP A 93 17.93 -14.52 12.18
N PRO A 94 18.94 -14.96 12.96
CA PRO A 94 20.31 -14.41 12.90
C PRO A 94 20.99 -14.56 11.54
N VAL A 95 20.49 -15.44 10.66
CA VAL A 95 20.98 -15.59 9.28
C VAL A 95 20.89 -14.29 8.48
N PHE A 96 19.91 -13.42 8.78
CA PHE A 96 19.74 -12.14 8.09
C PHE A 96 20.55 -10.99 8.71
N ALA A 97 21.21 -11.20 9.86
CA ALA A 97 21.95 -10.14 10.55
C ALA A 97 23.05 -9.48 9.68
N PRO A 98 23.87 -10.22 8.89
CA PRO A 98 24.85 -9.60 8.01
C PRO A 98 24.22 -8.72 6.93
N LEU A 99 23.09 -9.16 6.35
CA LEU A 99 22.34 -8.40 5.35
C LEU A 99 21.79 -7.11 5.95
N PHE A 100 21.24 -7.19 7.16
CA PHE A 100 20.65 -6.04 7.86
C PHE A 100 21.69 -5.09 8.46
N ALA A 101 22.98 -5.49 8.51
CA ALA A 101 24.11 -4.63 8.82
C ALA A 101 24.74 -3.97 7.57
N PHE A 102 24.44 -4.47 6.37
CA PHE A 102 25.01 -3.96 5.12
C PHE A 102 24.41 -2.59 4.76
N LYS A 103 25.21 -1.53 4.87
CA LYS A 103 24.75 -0.13 4.73
C LYS A 103 24.00 0.17 3.43
N PRO A 104 24.43 -0.30 2.24
CA PRO A 104 23.67 -0.07 1.00
C PRO A 104 22.28 -0.71 1.02
N PHE A 105 22.15 -1.90 1.62
CA PHE A 105 20.85 -2.56 1.78
C PHE A 105 19.94 -1.80 2.75
N ILE A 106 20.47 -1.36 3.90
CA ILE A 106 19.71 -0.52 4.84
C ILE A 106 19.25 0.77 4.16
N TRP A 107 20.13 1.43 3.40
CA TRP A 107 19.79 2.65 2.68
C TRP A 107 18.64 2.43 1.70
N LEU A 108 18.73 1.38 0.87
CA LEU A 108 17.69 1.04 -0.11
C LEU A 108 16.36 0.73 0.59
N MET A 109 16.38 -0.12 1.61
CA MET A 109 15.19 -0.50 2.35
C MET A 109 14.61 0.67 3.17
N SER A 110 15.42 1.64 3.58
CA SER A 110 14.93 2.89 4.17
C SER A 110 14.12 3.72 3.17
N LYS A 111 14.52 3.74 1.88
CA LYS A 111 13.74 4.41 0.82
C LYS A 111 12.43 3.69 0.54
N VAL A 112 12.46 2.35 0.45
CA VAL A 112 11.25 1.53 0.28
C VAL A 112 10.30 1.71 1.48
N TYR A 113 10.84 1.68 2.69
CA TYR A 113 10.08 1.91 3.91
C TYR A 113 9.41 3.30 3.90
N ALA A 114 10.16 4.35 3.59
CA ALA A 114 9.61 5.71 3.53
C ALA A 114 8.52 5.82 2.44
N PHE A 115 8.75 5.23 1.27
CA PHE A 115 7.77 5.19 0.19
C PHE A 115 6.42 4.60 0.64
N ILE A 116 6.43 3.49 1.38
CA ILE A 116 5.22 2.87 1.93
C ILE A 116 4.65 3.73 3.07
N SER A 117 5.49 4.13 4.04
CA SER A 117 5.04 4.82 5.25
C SER A 117 4.33 6.15 4.94
N TYR A 118 4.89 6.97 4.05
CA TYR A 118 4.29 8.26 3.66
C TYR A 118 3.04 8.12 2.76
N ASN A 119 2.77 6.92 2.23
CA ASN A 119 1.57 6.63 1.44
C ASN A 119 0.59 5.69 2.16
N ARG A 120 0.86 5.27 3.40
CA ARG A 120 0.06 4.25 4.09
C ARG A 120 -1.42 4.58 4.19
N ARG A 121 -1.78 5.86 4.36
CA ARG A 121 -3.17 6.35 4.44
C ARG A 121 -3.92 6.25 3.12
N VAL A 122 -3.23 6.28 1.99
CA VAL A 122 -3.87 6.03 0.67
C VAL A 122 -3.81 4.56 0.28
N ILE A 123 -2.82 3.81 0.76
CA ILE A 123 -2.76 2.35 0.55
C ILE A 123 -3.90 1.67 1.32
N ILE A 124 -3.99 1.93 2.62
CA ILE A 124 -5.04 1.44 3.50
C ILE A 124 -5.66 2.63 4.24
N PRO A 125 -6.79 3.17 3.73
CA PRO A 125 -7.47 4.28 4.39
C PRO A 125 -8.06 3.83 5.72
N ALA A 126 -8.00 4.72 6.69
CA ALA A 126 -8.58 4.55 8.01
C ALA A 126 -9.28 5.85 8.42
N ALA A 127 -10.31 5.72 9.25
CA ALA A 127 -10.96 6.87 9.86
C ALA A 127 -9.97 7.55 10.82
N GLU A 128 -9.95 8.88 10.79
CA GLU A 128 -9.17 9.67 11.73
C GLU A 128 -9.91 9.75 13.06
N THR A 129 -9.20 9.54 14.18
CA THR A 129 -9.80 9.60 15.52
C THR A 129 -9.47 10.90 16.26
N GLY A 130 -8.92 11.90 15.56
CA GLY A 130 -8.56 13.20 16.13
C GLY A 130 -7.30 13.19 17.00
N PHE A 131 -6.47 12.15 16.92
CA PHE A 131 -5.21 12.10 17.65
C PHE A 131 -4.21 13.14 17.11
N GLU A 132 -3.49 13.81 18.02
CA GLU A 132 -2.63 14.97 17.73
C GLU A 132 -1.53 14.67 16.71
N TYR A 133 -0.89 13.49 16.81
CA TYR A 133 0.19 13.12 15.91
C TYR A 133 -0.32 12.32 14.72
N GLN A 134 -0.24 12.93 13.53
CA GLN A 134 -0.58 12.30 12.27
C GLN A 134 0.65 12.13 11.37
N PRO A 135 0.68 11.12 10.49
CA PRO A 135 1.77 10.97 9.53
C PRO A 135 1.91 12.20 8.65
N THR A 136 3.13 12.71 8.55
CA THR A 136 3.43 13.92 7.79
C THR A 136 3.24 13.66 6.29
N PHE A 137 2.45 14.50 5.61
CA PHE A 137 2.34 14.43 4.16
C PHE A 137 3.63 14.89 3.47
N LYS A 138 4.13 14.09 2.52
CA LYS A 138 5.29 14.43 1.68
C LYS A 138 4.95 14.28 0.20
N LEU A 139 4.88 15.41 -0.50
CA LEU A 139 4.46 15.46 -1.90
C LEU A 139 5.33 14.59 -2.83
N HIS A 140 6.65 14.61 -2.67
CA HIS A 140 7.55 13.82 -3.53
C HIS A 140 7.30 12.30 -3.41
N TYR A 141 6.99 11.79 -2.21
CA TYR A 141 6.62 10.38 -2.03
C TYR A 141 5.23 10.08 -2.61
N ARG A 142 4.30 11.04 -2.58
CA ARG A 142 2.99 10.89 -3.23
C ARG A 142 3.12 10.85 -4.75
N LEU A 143 3.92 11.74 -5.34
CA LEU A 143 4.18 11.75 -6.78
C LEU A 143 4.86 10.46 -7.23
N LEU A 144 5.88 10.00 -6.49
CA LEU A 144 6.53 8.72 -6.78
C LEU A 144 5.53 7.55 -6.70
N TYR A 145 4.59 7.58 -5.75
CA TYR A 145 3.56 6.55 -5.60
C TYR A 145 2.57 6.56 -6.76
N LEU A 146 2.11 7.74 -7.18
CA LEU A 146 1.22 7.88 -8.33
C LEU A 146 1.88 7.39 -9.62
N LEU A 147 3.15 7.76 -9.86
CA LEU A 147 3.92 7.27 -11.01
C LEU A 147 4.10 5.76 -10.96
N PHE A 148 4.56 5.22 -9.82
CA PHE A 148 4.77 3.78 -9.65
C PHE A 148 3.49 2.98 -9.92
N THR A 149 2.38 3.34 -9.25
CA THR A 149 1.10 2.65 -9.42
C THR A 149 0.56 2.82 -10.84
N TRP A 150 0.74 3.98 -11.47
CA TRP A 150 0.34 4.21 -12.86
C TRP A 150 1.09 3.30 -13.83
N PHE A 151 2.43 3.29 -13.78
CA PHE A 151 3.24 2.48 -14.69
C PHE A 151 3.01 0.98 -14.47
N CYS A 152 2.94 0.51 -13.23
CA CYS A 152 2.65 -0.90 -12.96
C CYS A 152 1.25 -1.31 -13.44
N THR A 153 0.23 -0.48 -13.19
CA THR A 153 -1.15 -0.75 -13.65
C THR A 153 -1.19 -0.80 -15.17
N GLY A 154 -0.59 0.19 -15.85
CA GLY A 154 -0.52 0.23 -17.31
C GLY A 154 0.19 -0.99 -17.89
N PHE A 155 1.34 -1.38 -17.33
CA PHE A 155 2.08 -2.58 -17.74
C PHE A 155 1.24 -3.86 -17.64
N ILE A 156 0.58 -4.08 -16.49
CA ILE A 156 -0.24 -5.27 -16.28
C ILE A 156 -1.45 -5.28 -17.21
N LEU A 157 -2.10 -4.12 -17.41
CA LEU A 157 -3.23 -4.00 -18.33
C LEU A 157 -2.82 -4.24 -19.78
N THR A 158 -1.67 -3.75 -20.22
CA THR A 158 -1.16 -4.02 -21.56
C THR A 158 -0.94 -5.53 -21.77
N ALA A 159 -0.37 -6.22 -20.79
CA ALA A 159 -0.22 -7.67 -20.85
C ALA A 159 -1.59 -8.39 -20.86
N TYR A 160 -2.52 -7.95 -20.01
CA TYR A 160 -3.86 -8.55 -19.88
C TYR A 160 -4.72 -8.31 -21.14
N ALA A 161 -4.54 -7.20 -21.85
CA ALA A 161 -5.31 -6.86 -23.04
C ALA A 161 -5.21 -7.92 -24.16
N HIS A 162 -4.09 -8.65 -24.24
CA HIS A 162 -3.95 -9.77 -25.17
C HIS A 162 -4.93 -10.92 -24.91
N LEU A 163 -5.35 -11.11 -23.65
CA LEU A 163 -6.35 -12.12 -23.30
C LEU A 163 -7.78 -11.72 -23.67
N LEU A 164 -8.00 -10.44 -23.98
CA LEU A 164 -9.30 -9.89 -24.33
C LEU A 164 -9.56 -9.86 -25.84
N VAL A 165 -8.56 -10.22 -26.64
CA VAL A 165 -8.64 -10.22 -28.11
C VAL A 165 -9.77 -11.13 -28.57
N GLY A 166 -10.66 -10.59 -29.40
CA GLY A 166 -11.91 -11.24 -29.83
C GLY A 166 -13.16 -10.68 -29.14
N VAL A 167 -13.01 -9.92 -28.05
CA VAL A 167 -14.10 -9.17 -27.42
C VAL A 167 -13.81 -7.67 -27.40
N VAL A 168 -12.57 -7.30 -27.07
CA VAL A 168 -12.10 -5.90 -27.07
C VAL A 168 -10.92 -5.80 -28.04
N PRO A 169 -10.90 -4.80 -28.94
CA PRO A 169 -9.81 -4.66 -29.88
C PRO A 169 -8.49 -4.38 -29.16
N LEU A 170 -7.40 -4.91 -29.72
CA LEU A 170 -6.06 -4.64 -29.22
C LEU A 170 -5.60 -3.25 -29.67
N GLY A 171 -5.00 -2.49 -28.75
CA GLY A 171 -4.49 -1.15 -29.04
C GLY A 171 -2.98 -1.14 -29.24
N ASN A 172 -2.43 0.05 -29.46
CA ASN A 172 -0.98 0.24 -29.43
C ASN A 172 -0.42 -0.03 -28.01
N PRO A 173 0.89 -0.30 -27.87
CA PRO A 173 1.51 -0.64 -26.58
C PRO A 173 1.35 0.43 -25.48
N TYR A 174 1.08 1.68 -25.87
CA TYR A 174 0.92 2.82 -24.97
C TYR A 174 -0.53 3.07 -24.55
N ARG A 175 -1.52 2.42 -25.19
CA ARG A 175 -2.95 2.70 -24.98
C ARG A 175 -3.33 2.62 -23.50
N GLU A 176 -2.97 1.54 -22.82
CA GLU A 176 -3.36 1.33 -21.42
C GLU A 176 -2.67 2.31 -20.46
N TYR A 177 -1.45 2.75 -20.78
CA TYR A 177 -0.77 3.82 -20.04
C TYR A 177 -1.47 5.17 -20.21
N LEU A 178 -1.89 5.51 -21.44
CA LEU A 178 -2.61 6.74 -21.72
C LEU A 178 -4.00 6.75 -21.06
N ILE A 179 -4.69 5.60 -21.04
CA ILE A 179 -5.96 5.44 -20.33
C ILE A 179 -5.78 5.65 -18.82
N CYS A 180 -4.77 5.03 -18.22
CA CYS A 180 -4.53 5.18 -16.77
C CYS A 180 -4.07 6.60 -16.41
N GLY A 181 -3.15 7.18 -17.20
CA GLY A 181 -2.63 8.53 -16.98
C GLY A 181 -3.69 9.59 -17.22
N GLY A 182 -4.47 9.43 -18.29
CA GLY A 182 -5.62 10.28 -18.58
C GLY A 182 -6.67 10.23 -17.47
N GLN A 183 -6.93 9.06 -16.86
CA GLN A 183 -7.82 8.96 -15.70
C GLN A 183 -7.28 9.78 -14.52
N VAL A 184 -5.98 9.71 -14.22
CA VAL A 184 -5.35 10.51 -13.15
C VAL A 184 -5.52 12.01 -13.40
N LEU A 185 -5.26 12.47 -14.63
CA LEU A 185 -5.39 13.88 -14.99
C LEU A 185 -6.85 14.35 -14.95
N PHE A 186 -7.77 13.56 -15.53
CA PHE A 186 -9.20 13.87 -15.55
C PHE A 186 -9.79 13.94 -14.14
N GLN A 187 -9.46 12.96 -13.29
CA GLN A 187 -9.90 12.93 -11.90
C GLN A 187 -9.25 14.00 -11.04
N GLY A 188 -7.99 14.35 -11.34
CA GLY A 188 -7.30 15.48 -10.75
C GLY A 188 -7.99 16.81 -11.06
N ALA A 189 -8.39 17.01 -12.32
CA ALA A 189 -9.18 18.18 -12.72
C ALA A 189 -10.56 18.20 -12.03
N ALA A 190 -11.24 17.04 -11.99
CA ALA A 190 -12.56 16.91 -11.36
C ALA A 190 -12.53 17.32 -9.88
N ILE A 191 -11.63 16.77 -9.06
CA ILE A 191 -11.57 17.14 -7.64
C ILE A 191 -11.06 18.58 -7.44
N CYS A 192 -10.19 19.09 -8.32
CA CYS A 192 -9.71 20.47 -8.26
C CYS A 192 -10.83 21.51 -8.46
N SER A 193 -11.97 21.12 -9.03
CA SER A 193 -13.11 22.02 -9.25
C SER A 193 -13.92 22.29 -7.97
N PHE A 194 -13.87 21.41 -6.96
CA PHE A 194 -14.69 21.57 -5.75
C PHE A 194 -13.98 21.29 -4.42
N ASP A 195 -12.89 20.50 -4.39
CA ASP A 195 -12.13 20.23 -3.15
C ASP A 195 -10.63 19.98 -3.36
N ARG A 196 -9.91 21.06 -3.71
CA ARG A 196 -8.44 21.02 -3.92
C ARG A 196 -7.65 20.51 -2.72
N ARG A 197 -8.19 20.65 -1.50
CA ARG A 197 -7.51 20.23 -0.26
C ARG A 197 -7.33 18.71 -0.23
N ASN A 198 -8.30 17.97 -0.75
CA ASN A 198 -8.28 16.51 -0.81
C ASN A 198 -7.64 15.92 -2.08
N LEU A 199 -7.17 16.76 -3.02
CA LEU A 199 -6.62 16.33 -4.32
C LEU A 199 -5.66 15.15 -4.20
N TRP A 200 -4.58 15.32 -3.45
CA TRP A 200 -3.52 14.33 -3.36
C TRP A 200 -3.98 13.06 -2.65
N THR A 201 -4.80 13.20 -1.60
CA THR A 201 -5.38 12.10 -0.83
C THR A 201 -6.31 11.26 -1.71
N TYR A 202 -7.17 11.91 -2.48
CA TYR A 202 -8.07 11.26 -3.41
C TYR A 202 -7.32 10.55 -4.54
N LEU A 203 -6.41 11.25 -5.25
CA LEU A 203 -5.64 10.65 -6.35
C LEU A 203 -4.84 9.44 -5.89
N GLY A 204 -4.25 9.50 -4.69
CA GLY A 204 -3.57 8.36 -4.09
C GLY A 204 -4.52 7.18 -3.88
N ASN A 205 -5.69 7.40 -3.28
CA ASN A 205 -6.69 6.36 -3.05
C ASN A 205 -7.20 5.74 -4.37
N MET A 206 -7.52 6.57 -5.36
CA MET A 206 -7.99 6.13 -6.68
C MET A 206 -6.94 5.27 -7.39
N MET A 207 -5.66 5.68 -7.32
CA MET A 207 -4.58 4.90 -7.91
C MET A 207 -4.28 3.62 -7.14
N THR A 208 -4.43 3.61 -5.81
CA THR A 208 -4.36 2.37 -5.03
C THR A 208 -5.41 1.37 -5.47
N ILE A 209 -6.66 1.80 -5.73
CA ILE A 209 -7.72 0.92 -6.23
C ILE A 209 -7.35 0.32 -7.58
N SER A 210 -6.84 1.16 -8.49
CA SER A 210 -6.44 0.74 -9.84
C SER A 210 -5.26 -0.23 -9.80
N PHE A 211 -4.28 0.04 -8.93
CA PHE A 211 -3.15 -0.85 -8.72
C PHE A 211 -3.59 -2.19 -8.10
N ALA A 212 -4.40 -2.18 -7.04
CA ALA A 212 -4.93 -3.41 -6.44
C ALA A 212 -5.74 -4.25 -7.43
N GLY A 213 -6.58 -3.61 -8.25
CA GLY A 213 -7.31 -4.26 -9.33
C GLY A 213 -6.37 -4.92 -10.33
N SER A 214 -5.32 -4.22 -10.79
CA SER A 214 -4.34 -4.82 -11.71
C SER A 214 -3.56 -5.98 -11.08
N LEU A 215 -3.23 -5.92 -9.79
CA LEU A 215 -2.62 -7.06 -9.09
C LEU A 215 -3.55 -8.28 -9.06
N LEU A 216 -4.87 -8.10 -8.93
CA LEU A 216 -5.84 -9.20 -9.06
C LEU A 216 -5.87 -9.76 -10.50
N LEU A 217 -5.66 -8.93 -11.51
CA LEU A 217 -5.56 -9.38 -12.91
C LEU A 217 -4.34 -10.28 -13.17
N LEU A 218 -3.27 -10.20 -12.36
CA LEU A 218 -2.14 -11.11 -12.44
C LEU A 218 -2.55 -12.58 -12.23
N ILE A 219 -3.59 -12.84 -11.43
CA ILE A 219 -4.13 -14.19 -11.25
C ILE A 219 -4.70 -14.71 -12.57
N GLY A 220 -5.44 -13.86 -13.30
CA GLY A 220 -5.95 -14.19 -14.64
C GLY A 220 -4.83 -14.44 -15.66
N LEU A 221 -3.78 -13.61 -15.65
CA LEU A 221 -2.57 -13.83 -16.47
C LEU A 221 -1.90 -15.17 -16.12
N GLY A 222 -1.71 -15.46 -14.83
CA GLY A 222 -1.13 -16.73 -14.38
C GLY A 222 -1.96 -17.94 -14.80
N MET A 223 -3.28 -17.85 -14.68
CA MET A 223 -4.19 -18.90 -15.15
C MET A 223 -4.10 -19.12 -16.66
N SER A 224 -3.81 -18.08 -17.46
CA SER A 224 -3.68 -18.22 -18.91
C SER A 224 -2.50 -19.08 -19.37
N HIS A 225 -1.47 -19.19 -18.53
CA HIS A 225 -0.35 -20.10 -18.77
C HIS A 225 -0.70 -21.55 -18.44
N LEU A 226 -1.69 -21.79 -17.58
CA LEU A 226 -2.12 -23.13 -17.17
C LEU A 226 -3.30 -23.64 -17.99
N PHE A 227 -4.19 -22.74 -18.43
CA PHE A 227 -5.44 -23.05 -19.11
C PHE A 227 -5.68 -22.10 -20.29
N GLN A 228 -6.01 -22.65 -21.46
CA GLN A 228 -6.39 -21.89 -22.65
C GLN A 228 -7.91 -21.61 -22.66
N LEU A 229 -8.34 -20.70 -21.80
CA LEU A 229 -9.75 -20.27 -21.71
C LEU A 229 -10.12 -19.30 -22.84
N SER A 230 -11.40 -19.21 -23.15
CA SER A 230 -11.88 -18.28 -24.19
C SER A 230 -11.75 -16.81 -23.74
N PRO A 231 -11.60 -15.86 -24.69
CA PRO A 231 -11.52 -14.43 -24.38
C PRO A 231 -12.71 -13.91 -23.56
N VAL A 232 -13.89 -14.50 -23.75
CA VAL A 232 -15.10 -14.16 -22.97
C VAL A 232 -14.90 -14.40 -21.47
N VAL A 233 -14.23 -15.49 -21.08
CA VAL A 233 -13.97 -15.79 -19.67
C VAL A 233 -13.04 -14.74 -19.05
N TYR A 234 -11.98 -14.34 -19.77
CA TYR A 234 -11.06 -13.29 -19.31
C TYR A 234 -11.73 -11.92 -19.26
N THR A 235 -12.66 -11.63 -20.18
CA THR A 235 -13.50 -10.42 -20.11
C THR A 235 -14.41 -10.44 -18.89
N LEU A 236 -15.08 -11.56 -18.60
CA LEU A 236 -15.93 -11.68 -17.40
C LEU A 236 -15.11 -11.51 -16.12
N TYR A 237 -13.91 -12.10 -16.05
CA TYR A 237 -13.00 -11.91 -14.92
C TYR A 237 -12.58 -10.44 -14.78
N PHE A 238 -12.23 -9.78 -15.88
CA PHE A 238 -11.92 -8.35 -15.90
C PHE A 238 -13.10 -7.51 -15.37
N MET A 239 -14.32 -7.81 -15.81
CA MET A 239 -15.53 -7.11 -15.35
C MET A 239 -15.80 -7.35 -13.86
N ALA A 240 -15.55 -8.55 -13.34
CA ALA A 240 -15.65 -8.84 -11.91
C ALA A 240 -14.65 -8.00 -11.10
N VAL A 241 -13.38 -7.94 -11.55
CA VAL A 241 -12.35 -7.09 -10.92
C VAL A 241 -12.73 -5.60 -10.99
N ALA A 242 -13.21 -5.12 -12.14
CA ALA A 242 -13.69 -3.76 -12.30
C ALA A 242 -14.88 -3.44 -11.38
N GLY A 243 -15.79 -4.40 -11.17
CA GLY A 243 -16.89 -4.29 -10.20
C GLY A 243 -16.39 -4.15 -8.77
N LEU A 244 -15.41 -4.96 -8.34
CA LEU A 244 -14.78 -4.83 -7.02
C LEU A 244 -14.09 -3.47 -6.85
N MET A 245 -13.38 -3.01 -7.88
CA MET A 245 -12.77 -1.68 -7.89
C MET A 245 -13.80 -0.56 -7.73
N PHE A 246 -14.94 -0.66 -8.41
CA PHE A 246 -16.03 0.30 -8.30
C PHE A 246 -16.60 0.36 -6.88
N LEU A 247 -16.88 -0.79 -6.26
CA LEU A 247 -17.35 -0.86 -4.88
C LEU A 247 -16.34 -0.24 -3.89
N GLU A 248 -15.06 -0.53 -4.07
CA GLU A 248 -14.00 0.05 -3.25
C GLU A 248 -13.87 1.56 -3.46
N HIS A 249 -14.06 2.06 -4.69
CA HIS A 249 -14.08 3.49 -4.98
C HIS A 249 -15.20 4.21 -4.23
N ILE A 250 -16.41 3.65 -4.21
CA ILE A 250 -17.54 4.16 -3.43
C ILE A 250 -17.19 4.19 -1.94
N ARG A 251 -16.65 3.08 -1.41
CA ARG A 251 -16.28 3.00 0.00
C ARG A 251 -15.26 4.08 0.38
N ARG A 252 -14.22 4.28 -0.43
CA ARG A 252 -13.15 5.25 -0.15
C ARG A 252 -13.59 6.69 -0.32
N THR A 253 -14.39 7.01 -1.35
CA THR A 253 -14.96 8.37 -1.51
C THR A 253 -15.92 8.73 -0.37
N LYS A 254 -16.68 7.75 0.14
CA LYS A 254 -17.50 7.91 1.35
C LYS A 254 -16.64 8.16 2.60
N LEU A 255 -15.54 7.42 2.79
CA LEU A 255 -14.61 7.65 3.90
C LEU A 255 -13.95 9.03 3.87
N LEU A 256 -13.71 9.57 2.67
CA LEU A 256 -13.15 10.91 2.49
C LEU A 256 -14.19 12.04 2.55
N GLY A 257 -15.49 11.72 2.65
CA GLY A 257 -16.55 12.71 2.63
C GLY A 257 -16.74 13.43 1.29
N LEU A 258 -16.29 12.84 0.17
CA LEU A 258 -16.28 13.48 -1.16
C LEU A 258 -17.57 13.24 -1.99
N GLY A 259 -18.56 12.55 -1.42
CA GLY A 259 -19.83 12.24 -2.09
C GLY A 259 -19.67 11.36 -3.34
N TRP A 260 -20.63 11.48 -4.28
CA TRP A 260 -20.69 10.63 -5.48
C TRP A 260 -20.04 11.23 -6.73
N VAL A 261 -19.74 12.54 -6.73
CA VAL A 261 -19.26 13.26 -7.92
C VAL A 261 -18.06 12.57 -8.55
N LEU A 262 -17.06 12.22 -7.74
CA LEU A 262 -15.83 11.57 -8.21
C LEU A 262 -16.07 10.16 -8.73
N THR A 263 -17.00 9.41 -8.11
CA THR A 263 -17.38 8.08 -8.60
C THR A 263 -18.08 8.17 -9.95
N VAL A 264 -19.00 9.13 -10.12
CA VAL A 264 -19.70 9.34 -11.40
C VAL A 264 -18.71 9.73 -12.48
N THR A 265 -17.86 10.74 -12.26
CA THR A 265 -16.86 11.15 -13.26
C THR A 265 -15.87 10.02 -13.57
N TRP A 266 -15.51 9.19 -12.59
CA TRP A 266 -14.60 8.06 -12.77
C TRP A 266 -15.18 7.01 -13.70
N VAL A 267 -16.46 6.66 -13.51
CA VAL A 267 -17.20 5.74 -14.39
C VAL A 267 -17.43 6.35 -15.77
N THR A 268 -17.85 7.62 -15.84
CA THR A 268 -18.08 8.32 -17.11
C THR A 268 -16.83 8.29 -17.98
N TYR A 269 -15.65 8.57 -17.42
CA TYR A 269 -14.38 8.48 -18.15
C TYR A 269 -14.17 7.08 -18.76
N ARG A 270 -14.44 6.02 -17.98
CA ARG A 270 -14.27 4.63 -18.44
C ARG A 270 -15.29 4.23 -19.51
N ILE A 271 -16.54 4.64 -19.38
CA ILE A 271 -17.59 4.37 -20.39
C ILE A 271 -17.28 5.10 -21.70
N VAL A 272 -16.94 6.39 -21.63
CA VAL A 272 -16.59 7.17 -22.82
C VAL A 272 -15.40 6.55 -23.54
N LEU A 273 -14.33 6.19 -22.82
CA LEU A 273 -13.19 5.51 -23.43
C LEU A 273 -13.54 4.16 -24.03
N LEU A 274 -14.36 3.34 -23.36
CA LEU A 274 -14.79 2.07 -23.89
C LEU A 274 -15.55 2.26 -25.22
N LEU A 275 -16.46 3.23 -25.28
CA LEU A 275 -17.18 3.57 -26.51
C LEU A 275 -16.22 4.04 -27.62
N LEU A 276 -15.21 4.85 -27.29
CA LEU A 276 -14.20 5.27 -28.26
C LEU A 276 -13.37 4.08 -28.77
N ILE A 277 -12.95 3.18 -27.88
CA ILE A 277 -12.19 1.96 -28.23
C ILE A 277 -13.01 1.03 -29.13
N LEU A 278 -14.33 0.95 -28.94
CA LEU A 278 -15.18 0.07 -29.76
C LEU A 278 -15.57 0.68 -31.11
N ASN A 279 -15.61 2.01 -31.24
CA ASN A 279 -16.10 2.69 -32.45
C ASN A 279 -15.00 3.33 -33.32
N LEU A 280 -13.83 3.68 -32.76
CA LEU A 280 -12.74 4.33 -33.50
C LEU A 280 -11.67 3.33 -33.96
N ASN A 281 -12.06 2.08 -34.16
CA ASN A 281 -11.16 0.96 -34.28
C ASN A 281 -11.17 0.32 -35.66
#